data_AF-A0A0Q9IQ88-F1
#
_entry.id   AF-A0A0Q9IQ88-F1
#
_cell.length_a   1.000
_cell.length_b   1.000
_cell.length_c   1.000
_cell.angle_alpha   90.00
_cell.angle_beta   90.00
_cell.angle_gamma   90.00
#
_symmetry.space_group_name_H-M   'P 1'
#
loop_
_entity.id
_entity.type
_entity.pdbx_description
1 polymer ?
#
loop_
_entity_poly.entity_id
_entity_poly.type
_entity_poly.pdbx_seq_one_letter_code
_entity_poly.pdbx_strand_id
1 'polypeptide(L)'
;MIDPGHGGHATIPGDSTWNNAVGPAGTLEKTLTLDLGIAVAERLHAAGHSVLLTRDSDVNLRLRDRAKVARESLADAFVSIHFNGSRGHDAQGSETLVHLNYSTRSAELSLAVQDAVLRATQLDDRNTSFDRRRRIKPQSLGVLNPAYHAANTAACLLEVSFLDRADEEQRLKAPAYRAAIAQAIADGIEAYTGKATTRVPVAVADLGDAIEVAVANEPGINSPEMLLGLDKAEWAAGPDDGTADPDEEVRMPPKAFSQAFVLGNGPAFALLPRDKDWPLLDEFVGFIAALRLDHFQPDEFLEFGGMNGSGKCKGKNDFPPKDLWENIRHTAKMLDAIRADIGAPVRILSCYRAPAYNDCVRGESRSLHMEFNAIDFTCAVGTPETWRRIAAKLRDKHTDFTGGIGVYPERHFVHIDTRRRVANWRGR
;
A
#
# COMPACT_ATOMS: atom_id res chain seq x y z
N MET A 1 -0.02 -9.70 3.82
CA MET A 1 -0.69 -8.76 4.75
C MET A 1 0.37 -7.96 5.48
N ILE A 2 0.26 -6.63 5.44
CA ILE A 2 1.10 -5.71 6.20
C ILE A 2 0.25 -5.10 7.31
N ASP A 3 0.75 -5.12 8.54
CA ASP A 3 0.06 -4.56 9.69
C ASP A 3 0.83 -3.38 10.28
N PRO A 4 0.44 -2.13 9.96
CA PRO A 4 0.95 -0.98 10.66
C PRO A 4 0.52 -1.00 12.13
N GLY A 5 1.47 -1.19 13.05
CA GLY A 5 1.23 -1.24 14.48
C GLY A 5 0.50 0.00 15.02
N HIS A 6 -0.27 -0.15 16.09
CA HIS A 6 -0.97 0.95 16.77
C HIS A 6 -1.97 1.73 15.88
N GLY A 7 -2.28 2.99 16.20
CA GLY A 7 -3.18 3.87 15.45
C GLY A 7 -4.28 4.48 16.30
N GLY A 8 -4.97 5.50 15.78
CA GLY A 8 -6.06 6.19 16.44
C GLY A 8 -5.62 7.05 17.63
N HIS A 9 -6.58 7.40 18.49
CA HIS A 9 -6.34 8.28 19.65
C HIS A 9 -6.68 7.64 21.00
N ALA A 10 -7.14 6.38 21.00
CA ALA A 10 -7.61 5.69 22.18
C ALA A 10 -7.08 4.26 22.25
N THR A 11 -6.53 3.91 23.41
CA THR A 11 -6.17 2.52 23.74
C THR A 11 -7.43 1.69 23.86
N ILE A 12 -7.38 0.48 23.31
CA ILE A 12 -8.39 -0.54 23.55
C ILE A 12 -7.98 -1.27 24.83
N PRO A 13 -8.73 -1.13 25.94
CA PRO A 13 -8.31 -1.67 27.23
C PRO A 13 -8.06 -3.18 27.19
N GLY A 14 -6.90 -3.61 27.71
CA GLY A 14 -6.48 -5.01 27.73
C GLY A 14 -6.09 -5.60 26.36
N ASP A 15 -5.92 -4.75 25.33
CA ASP A 15 -5.71 -5.16 23.94
C ASP A 15 -4.64 -4.23 23.30
N SER A 16 -4.95 -3.56 22.19
CA SER A 16 -4.01 -2.67 21.47
C SER A 16 -3.95 -1.24 22.05
N THR A 17 -2.74 -0.74 22.29
CA THR A 17 -2.49 0.69 22.58
C THR A 17 -2.54 1.53 21.31
N TRP A 18 -2.96 2.79 21.41
CA TRP A 18 -3.04 3.69 20.24
C TRP A 18 -1.67 4.19 19.75
N ASN A 19 -0.67 4.16 20.63
CA ASN A 19 0.74 4.39 20.39
C ASN A 19 1.54 3.68 21.49
N ASN A 20 2.82 3.39 21.28
CA ASN A 20 3.69 2.88 22.32
C ASN A 20 4.96 3.76 22.45
N ALA A 21 5.90 3.70 21.51
CA ALA A 21 7.12 4.52 21.54
C ALA A 21 6.89 5.98 21.10
N VAL A 22 7.60 6.91 21.74
CA VAL A 22 7.61 8.34 21.39
C VAL A 22 9.06 8.81 21.33
N GLY A 23 9.46 9.38 20.20
CA GLY A 23 10.78 9.96 20.03
C GLY A 23 10.99 11.23 20.85
N PRO A 24 12.23 11.58 21.24
CA PRO A 24 12.53 12.78 22.03
C PRO A 24 11.98 14.10 21.47
N ALA A 25 11.84 14.21 20.16
CA ALA A 25 11.26 15.36 19.47
C ALA A 25 9.78 15.13 19.05
N GLY A 26 9.08 14.22 19.72
CA GLY A 26 7.63 14.04 19.64
C GLY A 26 7.15 13.12 18.51
N THR A 27 8.05 12.42 17.81
CA THR A 27 7.65 11.47 16.76
C THR A 27 6.88 10.32 17.36
N LEU A 28 5.69 10.03 16.82
CA LEU A 28 4.84 8.96 17.29
C LEU A 28 5.07 7.69 16.46
N GLU A 29 5.25 6.56 17.15
CA GLU A 29 5.38 5.25 16.51
C GLU A 29 4.25 4.97 15.53
N LYS A 30 2.98 5.17 15.92
CA LYS A 30 1.82 4.88 15.07
C LYS A 30 1.86 5.58 13.71
N THR A 31 2.49 6.76 13.65
CA THR A 31 2.63 7.55 12.43
C THR A 31 3.72 6.98 11.55
N LEU A 32 4.85 6.60 12.13
CA LEU A 32 5.94 5.94 11.41
C LEU A 32 5.53 4.55 10.90
N THR A 33 4.81 3.76 11.71
CA THR A 33 4.35 2.43 11.28
C THR A 33 3.35 2.52 10.12
N LEU A 34 2.48 3.54 10.11
CA LEU A 34 1.55 3.78 9.00
C LEU A 34 2.28 4.15 7.72
N ASP A 35 3.15 5.16 7.80
CA ASP A 35 3.93 5.64 6.67
C ASP A 35 4.80 4.53 6.08
N LEU A 36 5.52 3.80 6.95
CA LEU A 36 6.38 2.70 6.53
C LEU A 36 5.57 1.53 5.97
N GLY A 37 4.44 1.17 6.59
CA GLY A 37 3.59 0.08 6.12
C GLY A 37 2.96 0.34 4.76
N ILE A 38 2.52 1.58 4.48
CA ILE A 38 2.06 1.98 3.15
C ILE A 38 3.20 1.86 2.14
N ALA A 39 4.39 2.38 2.45
CA ALA A 39 5.54 2.31 1.55
C ALA A 39 5.97 0.86 1.25
N VAL A 40 5.92 -0.04 2.24
CA VAL A 40 6.17 -1.48 2.04
C VAL A 40 5.11 -2.09 1.12
N ALA A 41 3.83 -1.76 1.35
CA ALA A 41 2.73 -2.28 0.54
C ALA A 41 2.84 -1.85 -0.92
N GLU A 42 3.17 -0.58 -1.19
CA GLU A 42 3.38 -0.05 -2.52
C GLU A 42 4.51 -0.79 -3.27
N ARG A 43 5.63 -1.06 -2.59
CA ARG A 43 6.77 -1.78 -3.18
C ARG A 43 6.42 -3.23 -3.51
N LEU A 44 5.74 -3.92 -2.60
CA LEU A 44 5.28 -5.28 -2.83
C LEU A 44 4.20 -5.35 -3.92
N HIS A 45 3.29 -4.38 -4.00
CA HIS A 45 2.34 -4.26 -5.11
C HIS A 45 3.06 -4.08 -6.44
N ALA A 46 4.07 -3.20 -6.49
CA ALA A 46 4.88 -2.99 -7.69
C ALA A 46 5.65 -4.25 -8.11
N ALA A 47 6.03 -5.10 -7.15
CA ALA A 47 6.64 -6.42 -7.38
C ALA A 47 5.62 -7.53 -7.74
N GLY A 48 4.33 -7.19 -7.92
CA GLY A 48 3.30 -8.15 -8.34
C GLY A 48 2.76 -9.03 -7.22
N HIS A 49 2.84 -8.58 -5.96
CA HIS A 49 2.14 -9.20 -4.85
C HIS A 49 0.73 -8.65 -4.68
N SER A 50 -0.19 -9.50 -4.23
CA SER A 50 -1.44 -9.04 -3.65
C SER A 50 -1.18 -8.65 -2.20
N VAL A 51 -1.22 -7.34 -1.91
CA VAL A 51 -0.96 -6.82 -0.57
C VAL A 51 -2.21 -6.16 -0.01
N LEU A 52 -2.51 -6.49 1.23
CA LEU A 52 -3.53 -5.84 2.02
C LEU A 52 -2.86 -5.22 3.25
N LEU A 53 -3.44 -4.12 3.71
CA LEU A 53 -3.09 -3.45 4.97
C LEU A 53 -4.16 -3.74 6.01
N THR A 54 -3.77 -3.94 7.26
CA THR A 54 -4.77 -3.98 8.36
C THR A 54 -5.40 -2.60 8.58
N ARG A 55 -4.63 -1.53 8.36
CA ARG A 55 -5.09 -0.14 8.33
C ARG A 55 -4.28 0.67 7.32
N ASP A 56 -4.94 1.60 6.64
CA ASP A 56 -4.37 2.58 5.73
C ASP A 56 -4.55 4.03 6.25
N SER A 57 -5.05 4.14 7.48
CA SER A 57 -5.37 5.39 8.15
C SER A 57 -5.07 5.29 9.65
N ASP A 58 -5.15 6.42 10.36
CA ASP A 58 -4.86 6.50 11.79
C ASP A 58 -6.03 5.96 12.64
N VAL A 59 -6.18 4.63 12.66
CA VAL A 59 -7.21 3.92 13.43
C VAL A 59 -6.58 2.85 14.31
N ASN A 60 -7.04 2.72 15.56
CA ASN A 60 -6.61 1.62 16.42
C ASN A 60 -7.48 0.38 16.16
N LEU A 61 -6.86 -0.75 15.88
CA LEU A 61 -7.55 -2.04 15.74
C LEU A 61 -7.16 -2.99 16.87
N ARG A 62 -8.12 -3.83 17.28
CA ARG A 62 -7.83 -4.94 18.20
C ARG A 62 -6.80 -5.87 17.58
N LEU A 63 -5.93 -6.45 18.39
CA LEU A 63 -4.90 -7.39 17.94
C LEU A 63 -5.52 -8.58 17.17
N ARG A 64 -6.67 -9.07 17.64
CA ARG A 64 -7.41 -10.14 16.95
C ARG A 64 -8.01 -9.69 15.62
N ASP A 65 -8.50 -8.45 15.52
CA ASP A 65 -9.09 -7.95 14.28
C ASP A 65 -8.01 -7.75 13.20
N ARG A 66 -6.80 -7.33 13.57
CA ARG A 66 -5.63 -7.26 12.67
C ARG A 66 -5.32 -8.62 12.05
N ALA A 67 -5.15 -9.64 12.90
CA ALA A 67 -4.89 -11.01 12.47
C ALA A 67 -6.07 -11.61 11.67
N LYS A 68 -7.31 -11.22 12.00
CA LYS A 68 -8.50 -11.68 11.29
C LYS A 68 -8.51 -11.28 9.82
N VAL A 69 -8.07 -10.06 9.47
CA VAL A 69 -7.97 -9.66 8.05
C VAL A 69 -7.01 -10.60 7.30
N ALA A 70 -5.88 -10.94 7.92
CA ALA A 70 -4.89 -11.86 7.34
C ALA A 70 -5.46 -13.27 7.16
N ARG A 71 -6.20 -13.76 8.16
CA ARG A 71 -6.88 -15.05 8.13
C ARG A 71 -7.94 -15.13 7.05
N GLU A 72 -8.77 -14.10 6.92
CA GLU A 72 -9.88 -14.09 5.95
C GLU A 72 -9.39 -13.96 4.51
N SER A 73 -8.31 -13.22 4.30
CA SER A 73 -7.64 -13.13 2.99
C SER A 73 -6.74 -14.33 2.67
N LEU A 74 -6.66 -15.33 3.57
CA LEU A 74 -5.76 -16.48 3.46
C LEU A 74 -4.31 -16.03 3.16
N ALA A 75 -3.86 -14.94 3.76
CA ALA A 75 -2.57 -14.34 3.46
C ALA A 75 -1.42 -15.34 3.68
N ASP A 76 -0.51 -15.45 2.71
CA ASP A 76 0.68 -16.31 2.82
C ASP A 76 1.63 -15.81 3.93
N ALA A 77 1.73 -14.49 4.06
CA ALA A 77 2.57 -13.82 5.04
C ALA A 77 1.83 -12.66 5.72
N PHE A 78 2.05 -12.52 7.01
CA PHE A 78 1.61 -11.43 7.88
C PHE A 78 2.85 -10.81 8.56
N VAL A 79 3.11 -9.54 8.27
CA VAL A 79 4.21 -8.78 8.89
C VAL A 79 3.63 -7.57 9.60
N SER A 80 3.73 -7.57 10.93
CA SER A 80 3.38 -6.42 11.77
C SER A 80 4.60 -5.53 11.95
N ILE A 81 4.47 -4.23 11.71
CA ILE A 81 5.58 -3.27 11.72
C ILE A 81 5.42 -2.33 12.91
N HIS A 82 6.47 -2.25 13.72
CA HIS A 82 6.55 -1.51 14.98
C HIS A 82 7.91 -0.83 15.16
N PHE A 83 7.96 0.06 16.16
CA PHE A 83 9.21 0.64 16.64
C PHE A 83 9.31 0.49 18.15
N ASN A 84 10.48 0.07 18.60
CA ASN A 84 10.73 -0.23 19.98
C ASN A 84 10.88 1.06 20.81
N GLY A 85 10.78 0.88 22.12
CA GLY A 85 11.22 1.84 23.13
C GLY A 85 11.88 1.11 24.30
N SER A 86 12.83 1.76 24.98
CA SER A 86 13.49 1.28 26.18
C SER A 86 13.32 2.24 27.36
N ARG A 87 13.37 1.70 28.58
CA ARG A 87 13.25 2.52 29.80
C ARG A 87 14.36 3.57 29.93
N GLY A 88 15.55 3.29 29.39
CA GLY A 88 16.72 4.17 29.46
C GLY A 88 16.91 5.05 28.23
N HIS A 89 16.11 4.87 27.17
CA HIS A 89 16.27 5.54 25.88
C HIS A 89 17.68 5.37 25.28
N ASP A 90 18.29 4.20 25.51
CA ASP A 90 19.67 3.88 25.22
C ASP A 90 19.87 2.52 24.50
N ALA A 91 18.80 1.76 24.26
CA ALA A 91 18.89 0.49 23.56
C ALA A 91 18.76 0.69 22.05
N GLN A 92 19.58 0.01 21.25
CA GLN A 92 19.53 0.09 19.78
C GLN A 92 19.45 -1.33 19.18
N GLY A 93 19.13 -1.42 17.89
CA GLY A 93 19.09 -2.66 17.14
C GLY A 93 17.70 -2.98 16.57
N SER A 94 17.64 -3.93 15.65
CA SER A 94 16.39 -4.45 15.07
C SER A 94 16.07 -5.82 15.66
N GLU A 95 14.79 -6.15 15.80
CA GLU A 95 14.35 -7.50 16.15
C GLU A 95 13.06 -7.91 15.44
N THR A 96 12.98 -9.19 15.12
CA THR A 96 11.75 -9.84 14.67
C THR A 96 11.28 -10.86 15.71
N LEU A 97 9.99 -10.81 16.00
CA LEU A 97 9.30 -11.63 16.99
C LEU A 97 8.36 -12.61 16.29
N VAL A 98 8.25 -13.81 16.84
CA VAL A 98 7.27 -14.83 16.43
C VAL A 98 6.46 -15.28 17.64
N HIS A 99 5.29 -15.91 17.45
CA HIS A 99 4.52 -16.43 18.56
C HIS A 99 5.23 -17.59 19.28
N LEU A 100 4.89 -17.90 20.54
CA LEU A 100 5.44 -19.05 21.28
C LEU A 100 5.24 -20.40 20.56
N ASN A 101 4.11 -20.53 19.85
CA ASN A 101 3.73 -21.70 19.05
C ASN A 101 3.88 -21.43 17.55
N TYR A 102 4.96 -20.78 17.13
CA TYR A 102 5.21 -20.42 15.73
C TYR A 102 5.39 -21.67 14.84
N SER A 103 5.06 -21.52 13.55
CA SER A 103 5.34 -22.53 12.52
C SER A 103 6.74 -22.34 11.93
N THR A 104 7.30 -23.36 11.28
CA THR A 104 8.57 -23.23 10.54
C THR A 104 8.53 -22.06 9.55
N ARG A 105 7.39 -21.87 8.87
CA ARG A 105 7.12 -20.76 7.95
C ARG A 105 7.25 -19.38 8.61
N SER A 106 6.72 -19.21 9.83
CA SER A 106 6.89 -17.96 10.58
C SER A 106 8.36 -17.69 10.94
N ALA A 107 9.14 -18.73 11.25
CA ALA A 107 10.57 -18.57 11.53
C ALA A 107 11.35 -18.19 10.27
N GLU A 108 11.05 -18.82 9.12
CA GLU A 108 11.66 -18.49 7.82
C GLU A 108 11.35 -17.05 7.41
N LEU A 109 10.08 -16.63 7.48
CA LEU A 109 9.67 -15.24 7.22
C LEU A 109 10.39 -14.26 8.16
N SER A 110 10.43 -14.58 9.44
CA SER A 110 11.09 -13.76 10.47
C SER A 110 12.57 -13.55 10.19
N LEU A 111 13.30 -14.60 9.78
CA LEU A 111 14.72 -14.51 9.42
C LEU A 111 14.94 -13.72 8.15
N ALA A 112 14.13 -13.96 7.11
CA ALA A 112 14.26 -13.27 5.83
C ALA A 112 14.06 -11.75 5.98
N VAL A 113 13.03 -11.34 6.74
CA VAL A 113 12.77 -9.93 7.05
C VAL A 113 13.88 -9.34 7.93
N GLN A 114 14.29 -10.03 8.99
CA GLN A 114 15.37 -9.56 9.88
C GLN A 114 16.67 -9.34 9.12
N ASP A 115 17.08 -10.30 8.30
CA ASP A 115 18.34 -10.21 7.54
C ASP A 115 18.33 -9.08 6.53
N ALA A 116 17.20 -8.84 5.86
CA ALA A 116 17.07 -7.75 4.92
C ALA A 116 17.12 -6.38 5.61
N VAL A 117 16.40 -6.22 6.73
CA VAL A 117 16.39 -4.98 7.51
C VAL A 117 17.77 -4.69 8.08
N LEU A 118 18.45 -5.65 8.69
CA LEU A 118 19.81 -5.45 9.24
C LEU A 118 20.81 -5.02 8.16
N ARG A 119 20.73 -5.57 6.94
CA ARG A 119 21.57 -5.13 5.82
C ARG A 119 21.33 -3.67 5.44
N ALA A 120 20.09 -3.20 5.47
CA ALA A 120 19.77 -1.83 5.10
C ALA A 120 20.05 -0.83 6.22
N THR A 121 19.83 -1.20 7.48
CA THR A 121 19.94 -0.29 8.63
C THR A 121 21.31 -0.29 9.27
N GLN A 122 22.11 -1.35 9.06
CA GLN A 122 23.38 -1.60 9.74
C GLN A 122 23.25 -1.61 11.27
N LEU A 123 22.05 -1.92 11.77
CA LEU A 123 21.76 -2.01 13.19
C LEU A 123 22.20 -3.37 13.75
N ASP A 124 22.37 -3.42 15.08
CA ASP A 124 22.65 -4.68 15.77
C ASP A 124 21.47 -5.64 15.70
N ASP A 125 21.78 -6.92 15.53
CA ASP A 125 20.80 -7.98 15.59
C ASP A 125 20.48 -8.39 17.03
N ARG A 126 19.35 -7.91 17.54
CA ARG A 126 18.93 -8.18 18.92
C ARG A 126 18.43 -9.60 19.12
N ASN A 127 18.04 -10.31 18.06
CA ASN A 127 17.61 -11.71 18.19
C ASN A 127 18.77 -12.62 18.61
N THR A 128 20.03 -12.23 18.33
CA THR A 128 21.21 -12.98 18.77
C THR A 128 21.40 -12.99 20.29
N SER A 129 20.88 -11.97 20.98
CA SER A 129 20.92 -11.88 22.45
C SER A 129 19.95 -12.87 23.09
N PHE A 130 18.91 -13.29 22.36
CA PHE A 130 17.95 -14.30 22.82
C PHE A 130 18.39 -15.71 22.46
N ASP A 131 18.67 -15.98 21.18
CA ASP A 131 19.23 -17.24 20.71
C ASP A 131 20.26 -16.93 19.62
N ARG A 132 21.54 -16.97 20.00
CA ARG A 132 22.66 -16.67 19.10
C ARG A 132 22.71 -17.56 17.85
N ARG A 133 22.22 -18.80 17.94
CA ARG A 133 22.31 -19.76 16.83
C ARG A 133 21.11 -19.65 15.91
N ARG A 134 19.90 -19.63 16.48
CA ARG A 134 18.66 -19.62 15.68
C ARG A 134 18.21 -18.23 15.28
N ARG A 135 18.52 -17.20 16.07
CA ARG A 135 18.09 -15.82 15.87
C ARG A 135 16.56 -15.68 15.73
N ILE A 136 15.84 -16.58 16.39
CA ILE A 136 14.38 -16.55 16.52
C ILE A 136 14.05 -16.15 17.95
N LYS A 137 13.22 -15.12 18.11
CA LYS A 137 12.76 -14.63 19.41
C LYS A 137 11.25 -14.85 19.57
N PRO A 138 10.82 -15.93 20.26
CA PRO A 138 9.41 -16.20 20.53
C PRO A 138 8.86 -15.28 21.63
N GLN A 139 7.65 -14.76 21.43
CA GLN A 139 6.94 -13.93 22.40
C GLN A 139 5.43 -14.17 22.31
N SER A 140 4.73 -14.08 23.45
CA SER A 140 3.28 -14.26 23.52
C SER A 140 2.51 -13.01 23.08
N LEU A 141 2.61 -12.67 21.79
CA LEU A 141 1.95 -11.50 21.21
C LEU A 141 0.61 -11.88 20.57
N GLY A 142 -0.46 -11.21 21.00
CA GLY A 142 -1.82 -11.52 20.55
C GLY A 142 -2.01 -11.43 19.04
N VAL A 143 -1.38 -10.45 18.38
CA VAL A 143 -1.46 -10.27 16.91
C VAL A 143 -0.77 -11.41 16.15
N LEU A 144 0.14 -12.14 16.78
CA LEU A 144 0.86 -13.28 16.19
C LEU A 144 0.23 -14.63 16.55
N ASN A 145 -0.81 -14.66 17.39
CA ASN A 145 -1.41 -15.91 17.85
C ASN A 145 -1.91 -16.75 16.66
N PRO A 146 -1.38 -17.97 16.43
CA PRO A 146 -1.77 -18.81 15.30
C PRO A 146 -3.28 -19.10 15.24
N ALA A 147 -3.98 -19.09 16.38
CA ALA A 147 -5.44 -19.28 16.41
C ALA A 147 -6.23 -18.15 15.72
N TYR A 148 -5.61 -16.99 15.51
CA TYR A 148 -6.22 -15.84 14.83
C TYR A 148 -5.85 -15.74 13.35
N HIS A 149 -4.86 -16.50 12.91
CA HIS A 149 -4.40 -16.57 11.51
C HIS A 149 -4.98 -17.79 10.78
N ALA A 150 -4.82 -17.84 9.45
CA ALA A 150 -5.11 -19.07 8.71
C ALA A 150 -3.97 -20.08 8.91
N ALA A 151 -4.27 -21.38 8.73
CA ALA A 151 -3.33 -22.46 9.07
C ALA A 151 -1.96 -22.35 8.36
N ASN A 152 -1.92 -21.78 7.16
CA ASN A 152 -0.71 -21.66 6.34
C ASN A 152 -0.08 -20.25 6.35
N THR A 153 -0.67 -19.31 7.09
CA THR A 153 -0.13 -17.94 7.19
C THR A 153 1.14 -17.94 8.04
N ALA A 154 2.25 -17.51 7.44
CA ALA A 154 3.45 -17.15 8.19
C ALA A 154 3.24 -15.79 8.86
N ALA A 155 3.59 -15.66 10.13
CA ALA A 155 3.39 -14.42 10.89
C ALA A 155 4.63 -14.05 11.72
N CYS A 156 5.09 -12.81 11.57
CA CYS A 156 6.10 -12.19 12.43
C CYS A 156 5.74 -10.73 12.73
N LEU A 157 6.35 -10.19 13.78
CA LEU A 157 6.34 -8.76 14.10
C LEU A 157 7.77 -8.24 14.03
N LEU A 158 7.98 -7.13 13.35
CA LEU A 158 9.25 -6.44 13.21
C LEU A 158 9.25 -5.18 14.08
N GLU A 159 10.19 -5.12 15.00
CA GLU A 159 10.62 -3.89 15.66
C GLU A 159 11.82 -3.35 14.89
N VAL A 160 11.59 -2.31 14.08
CA VAL A 160 12.60 -1.82 13.13
C VAL A 160 13.83 -1.27 13.83
N SER A 161 13.62 -0.45 14.86
CA SER A 161 14.65 0.24 15.66
C SER A 161 14.00 0.81 16.93
N PHE A 162 14.78 1.47 17.79
CA PHE A 162 14.30 2.09 19.02
C PHE A 162 14.01 3.58 18.79
N LEU A 163 12.74 3.93 18.59
CA LEU A 163 12.31 5.28 18.23
C LEU A 163 12.61 6.32 19.34
N ASP A 164 12.66 5.87 20.58
CA ASP A 164 12.89 6.73 21.74
C ASP A 164 14.36 7.13 21.94
N ARG A 165 15.27 6.62 21.10
CA ARG A 165 16.64 7.12 21.00
C ARG A 165 16.72 8.32 20.05
N ALA A 166 17.44 9.36 20.46
CA ALA A 166 17.51 10.62 19.71
C ALA A 166 18.18 10.49 18.33
N ASP A 167 19.26 9.71 18.24
CA ASP A 167 19.97 9.43 16.99
C ASP A 167 19.12 8.60 16.02
N GLU A 168 18.43 7.58 16.52
CA GLU A 168 17.48 6.80 15.71
C GLU A 168 16.27 7.62 15.28
N GLU A 169 15.68 8.45 16.15
CA GLU A 169 14.59 9.36 15.77
C GLU A 169 15.03 10.31 14.64
N GLN A 170 16.26 10.85 14.71
CA GLN A 170 16.81 11.70 13.66
C GLN A 170 16.93 10.96 12.32
N ARG A 171 17.43 9.72 12.33
CA ARG A 171 17.51 8.89 11.12
C ARG A 171 16.12 8.58 10.58
N LEU A 172 15.16 8.22 11.43
CA LEU A 172 13.79 7.88 11.06
C LEU A 172 13.00 9.06 10.50
N LYS A 173 13.38 10.30 10.82
CA LYS A 173 12.81 11.50 10.18
C LYS A 173 13.27 11.66 8.73
N ALA A 174 14.40 11.07 8.34
CA ALA A 174 14.90 11.16 6.98
C ALA A 174 14.05 10.29 6.03
N PRO A 175 13.42 10.87 4.99
CA PRO A 175 12.62 10.10 4.02
C PRO A 175 13.41 9.00 3.33
N ALA A 176 14.68 9.25 2.98
CA ALA A 176 15.54 8.27 2.33
C ALA A 176 15.81 7.04 3.22
N TYR A 177 15.98 7.24 4.53
CA TYR A 177 16.17 6.13 5.47
C TYR A 177 14.91 5.28 5.60
N ARG A 178 13.73 5.92 5.71
CA ARG A 178 12.44 5.21 5.71
C ARG A 178 12.19 4.46 4.40
N ALA A 179 12.55 5.05 3.26
CA ALA A 179 12.45 4.41 1.96
C ALA A 179 13.36 3.17 1.85
N ALA A 180 14.58 3.24 2.38
CA ALA A 180 15.51 2.10 2.43
C ALA A 180 14.98 0.98 3.33
N ILE A 181 14.43 1.31 4.50
CA ILE A 181 13.77 0.33 5.39
C ILE A 181 12.57 -0.31 4.68
N ALA A 182 11.73 0.49 4.02
CA ALA A 182 10.56 -0.03 3.30
C ALA A 182 10.97 -1.03 2.21
N GLN A 183 12.02 -0.71 1.44
CA GLN A 183 12.56 -1.63 0.44
C GLN A 183 13.11 -2.90 1.09
N ALA A 184 13.86 -2.79 2.19
CA ALA A 184 14.41 -3.94 2.89
C ALA A 184 13.33 -4.90 3.41
N ILE A 185 12.24 -4.36 3.97
CA ILE A 185 11.12 -5.19 4.42
C ILE A 185 10.47 -5.91 3.23
N ALA A 186 10.24 -5.20 2.11
CA ALA A 186 9.70 -5.80 0.89
C ALA A 186 10.62 -6.92 0.35
N ASP A 187 11.92 -6.65 0.23
CA ASP A 187 12.93 -7.62 -0.22
C ASP A 187 12.96 -8.87 0.68
N GLY A 188 12.83 -8.69 2.00
CA GLY A 188 12.76 -9.81 2.96
C GLY A 188 11.52 -10.67 2.77
N ILE A 189 10.36 -10.05 2.49
CA ILE A 189 9.11 -10.76 2.20
C ILE A 189 9.19 -11.47 0.83
N GLU A 190 9.75 -10.84 -0.19
CA GLU A 190 9.99 -11.45 -1.51
C GLU A 190 10.91 -12.67 -1.40
N ALA A 191 12.02 -12.54 -0.66
CA ALA A 191 12.95 -13.62 -0.40
C ALA A 191 12.25 -14.82 0.30
N TYR A 192 11.33 -14.56 1.23
CA TYR A 192 10.54 -15.60 1.87
C TYR A 192 9.54 -16.28 0.91
N THR A 193 8.83 -15.48 0.11
CA THR A 193 7.78 -16.00 -0.78
C THR A 193 8.31 -16.68 -2.05
N GLY A 194 9.60 -16.51 -2.34
CA GLY A 194 10.25 -17.10 -3.51
C GLY A 194 9.90 -16.42 -4.84
N LYS A 195 9.24 -15.26 -4.82
CA LYS A 195 9.08 -14.41 -6.00
C LYS A 195 10.38 -13.66 -6.25
N ALA A 196 10.97 -13.85 -7.43
CA ALA A 196 12.22 -13.20 -7.79
C ALA A 196 11.99 -11.70 -8.00
N THR A 197 12.89 -10.89 -7.46
CA THR A 197 12.95 -9.45 -7.70
C THR A 197 13.14 -9.18 -9.19
N THR A 198 12.13 -8.62 -9.86
CA THR A 198 12.37 -7.94 -11.13
C THR A 198 12.96 -6.57 -10.80
N ARG A 199 14.29 -6.52 -10.70
CA ARG A 199 15.01 -5.25 -10.49
C ARG A 199 14.74 -4.32 -11.66
N VAL A 200 14.07 -3.20 -11.40
CA VAL A 200 14.28 -2.00 -12.21
C VAL A 200 15.55 -1.34 -11.66
N PRO A 201 16.64 -1.24 -12.43
CA PRO A 201 17.84 -0.56 -11.97
C PRO A 201 17.54 0.93 -11.80
N VAL A 202 17.45 1.38 -10.55
CA VAL A 202 17.64 2.81 -10.23
C VAL A 202 19.15 3.03 -10.19
N ALA A 203 19.64 3.87 -11.10
CA ALA A 203 21.04 4.25 -11.14
C ALA A 203 21.44 4.88 -9.79
N VAL A 204 22.47 4.31 -9.16
CA VAL A 204 23.12 4.82 -7.94
C VAL A 204 24.03 6.00 -8.33
N ALA A 205 23.42 7.07 -8.84
CA ALA A 205 24.11 8.31 -9.20
C ALA A 205 23.56 9.55 -8.46
N ASP A 206 22.37 9.47 -7.83
CA ASP A 206 21.74 10.63 -7.17
C ASP A 206 21.69 10.54 -5.64
N LEU A 207 22.66 9.85 -5.02
CA LEU A 207 22.79 9.73 -3.56
C LEU A 207 24.12 10.29 -3.02
N GLY A 208 24.85 11.04 -3.83
CA GLY A 208 26.00 11.83 -3.41
C GLY A 208 25.66 13.32 -3.47
N ASP A 209 25.06 13.86 -2.40
CA ASP A 209 25.10 15.30 -2.06
C ASP A 209 24.36 15.54 -0.73
N ALA A 210 24.73 14.81 0.33
CA ALA A 210 24.39 15.18 1.71
C ALA A 210 25.15 14.28 2.69
N ILE A 211 26.47 14.47 2.80
CA ILE A 211 27.34 14.25 3.98
C ILE A 211 28.76 14.51 3.47
N GLU A 212 29.23 15.74 3.65
CA GLU A 212 30.64 16.09 3.96
C GLU A 212 30.73 17.61 4.15
N VAL A 213 30.29 18.06 5.32
CA VAL A 213 30.83 19.29 5.91
C VAL A 213 31.84 18.83 6.95
N ALA A 214 33.07 18.60 6.51
CA ALA A 214 34.30 18.81 7.27
C ALA A 214 35.53 18.42 6.42
N VAL A 215 36.52 19.31 6.45
CA VAL A 215 37.93 19.12 6.06
C VAL A 215 38.30 19.45 4.59
N ALA A 216 38.34 20.75 4.33
CA ALA A 216 39.53 21.53 3.95
C ALA A 216 40.53 21.03 2.85
N ASN A 217 40.76 21.98 1.94
CA ASN A 217 41.99 22.30 1.18
C ASN A 217 42.22 21.65 -0.21
N GLU A 218 42.29 22.56 -1.20
CA GLU A 218 42.63 22.46 -2.64
C GLU A 218 44.04 21.89 -2.98
N PRO A 219 44.56 21.96 -4.24
CA PRO A 219 44.06 21.56 -5.58
C PRO A 219 45.10 20.72 -6.40
N GLY A 220 44.66 20.10 -7.51
CA GLY A 220 45.43 20.07 -8.78
C GLY A 220 46.33 18.85 -9.14
N ILE A 221 46.01 18.27 -10.31
CA ILE A 221 46.90 17.93 -11.44
C ILE A 221 47.84 16.68 -11.38
N ASN A 222 47.72 15.89 -12.47
CA ASN A 222 48.63 14.94 -13.14
C ASN A 222 48.62 13.42 -12.82
N SER A 223 48.30 12.65 -13.87
CA SER A 223 48.62 11.22 -14.15
C SER A 223 50.10 11.05 -14.58
N PRO A 224 50.67 9.87 -15.00
CA PRO A 224 50.12 8.51 -15.25
C PRO A 224 51.06 7.29 -14.91
N GLU A 225 50.62 6.06 -15.30
CA GLU A 225 51.37 4.78 -15.54
C GLU A 225 51.77 3.91 -14.31
N MET A 226 51.77 2.57 -14.28
CA MET A 226 51.76 1.46 -15.27
C MET A 226 51.59 0.10 -14.52
N LEU A 227 51.06 -0.94 -15.19
CA LEU A 227 51.33 -2.42 -15.12
C LEU A 227 50.04 -3.23 -15.38
N LEU A 228 49.80 -3.69 -16.61
CA LEU A 228 50.27 -4.93 -17.26
C LEU A 228 49.54 -6.21 -16.81
N GLY A 229 48.82 -6.80 -17.78
CA GLY A 229 48.80 -8.25 -17.97
C GLY A 229 47.44 -8.94 -17.77
N LEU A 230 46.66 -9.11 -18.83
CA LEU A 230 46.43 -10.39 -19.52
C LEU A 230 45.32 -10.21 -20.59
N ASP A 231 45.47 -10.95 -21.69
CA ASP A 231 45.01 -10.61 -23.05
C ASP A 231 43.71 -11.31 -23.47
N LYS A 232 43.19 -10.75 -24.57
CA LYS A 232 41.98 -10.92 -25.37
C LYS A 232 41.79 -12.31 -26.01
N ALA A 233 40.52 -12.60 -26.29
CA ALA A 233 40.00 -13.08 -27.59
C ALA A 233 38.46 -12.89 -27.51
N GLU A 234 37.65 -12.43 -28.49
CA GLU A 234 37.77 -12.20 -29.92
C GLU A 234 36.78 -11.08 -30.32
N TRP A 235 37.18 -10.18 -31.22
CA TRP A 235 36.26 -9.30 -31.97
C TRP A 235 36.82 -9.19 -33.39
N ALA A 236 36.03 -9.59 -34.38
CA ALA A 236 36.32 -9.37 -35.80
C ALA A 236 35.29 -8.40 -36.39
N ALA A 237 35.82 -7.47 -37.19
CA ALA A 237 35.15 -6.38 -37.92
C ALA A 237 34.11 -6.88 -38.93
N GLY A 238 32.96 -6.21 -39.09
CA GLY A 238 32.70 -5.14 -40.10
C GLY A 238 31.89 -5.70 -41.29
N PRO A 239 31.27 -4.92 -42.20
CA PRO A 239 31.38 -3.47 -42.39
C PRO A 239 30.03 -2.71 -42.48
N ASP A 240 30.20 -1.41 -42.65
CA ASP A 240 29.30 -0.29 -42.83
C ASP A 240 28.83 -0.18 -44.30
N ASP A 241 27.52 -0.06 -44.56
CA ASP A 241 26.96 0.49 -45.80
C ASP A 241 25.70 1.33 -45.52
N GLY A 242 25.84 2.64 -45.66
CA GLY A 242 24.73 3.58 -45.53
C GLY A 242 23.84 3.61 -46.77
N THR A 243 22.52 3.50 -46.56
CA THR A 243 21.43 4.20 -47.28
C THR A 243 20.07 3.91 -46.61
N ALA A 244 19.35 4.93 -46.14
CA ALA A 244 17.87 5.01 -45.99
C ALA A 244 17.52 6.38 -45.37
N ASP A 245 17.08 7.36 -46.17
CA ASP A 245 15.68 7.74 -46.47
C ASP A 245 14.90 8.29 -45.25
N PRO A 246 14.55 9.60 -45.21
CA PRO A 246 13.81 10.21 -44.12
C PRO A 246 12.33 10.30 -44.49
N ASP A 247 11.55 9.26 -44.24
CA ASP A 247 10.09 9.31 -44.02
C ASP A 247 9.54 7.86 -43.93
N GLU A 248 9.60 7.26 -42.74
CA GLU A 248 8.76 6.09 -42.45
C GLU A 248 8.26 6.14 -41.00
N GLU A 249 6.95 6.36 -40.86
CA GLU A 249 6.23 6.27 -39.59
C GLU A 249 6.42 4.87 -38.98
N VAL A 250 7.13 4.79 -37.85
CA VAL A 250 7.19 3.56 -37.05
C VAL A 250 5.84 3.34 -36.39
N ARG A 251 4.98 2.59 -37.10
CA ARG A 251 3.75 1.99 -36.59
C ARG A 251 4.12 0.96 -35.52
N MET A 252 3.93 1.30 -34.25
CA MET A 252 4.11 0.35 -33.15
C MET A 252 3.16 -0.85 -33.30
N PRO A 253 3.64 -2.09 -33.13
CA PRO A 253 2.77 -3.26 -33.19
C PRO A 253 1.82 -3.28 -31.98
N PRO A 254 0.58 -3.80 -32.13
CA PRO A 254 -0.34 -3.95 -31.02
C PRO A 254 0.30 -4.89 -29.98
N LYS A 255 0.36 -4.45 -28.71
CA LYS A 255 0.77 -5.31 -27.59
C LYS A 255 -0.09 -6.57 -27.62
N ALA A 256 0.56 -7.71 -27.83
CA ALA A 256 -0.04 -9.01 -27.70
C ALA A 256 -0.60 -9.17 -26.28
N PHE A 257 -1.92 -9.30 -26.17
CA PHE A 257 -2.58 -9.78 -24.97
C PHE A 257 -2.14 -11.23 -24.74
N SER A 258 -1.33 -11.48 -23.71
CA SER A 258 -1.18 -12.83 -23.19
C SER A 258 -2.45 -13.17 -22.41
N GLN A 259 -3.34 -13.95 -23.03
CA GLN A 259 -4.33 -14.74 -22.33
C GLN A 259 -3.62 -15.64 -21.32
N ALA A 260 -3.72 -15.29 -20.04
CA ALA A 260 -3.58 -16.23 -18.94
C ALA A 260 -4.80 -16.06 -18.04
N PHE A 261 -5.92 -16.63 -18.51
CA PHE A 261 -7.09 -16.90 -17.69
C PHE A 261 -7.01 -18.36 -17.28
N VAL A 262 -6.72 -18.64 -16.02
CA VAL A 262 -7.09 -19.90 -15.37
C VAL A 262 -7.67 -19.56 -14.00
N LEU A 263 -8.93 -19.95 -13.84
CA LEU A 263 -9.79 -19.87 -12.66
C LEU A 263 -9.22 -20.69 -11.50
N GLY A 264 -9.35 -20.20 -10.26
CA GLY A 264 -8.88 -20.93 -9.07
C GLY A 264 -9.40 -20.37 -7.73
N ASN A 265 -10.65 -20.69 -7.42
CA ASN A 265 -11.36 -20.67 -6.14
C ASN A 265 -10.55 -20.49 -4.81
N GLY A 266 -10.90 -19.44 -4.05
CA GLY A 266 -10.61 -19.20 -2.61
C GLY A 266 -11.32 -17.90 -2.15
N PRO A 267 -11.90 -17.81 -0.94
CA PRO A 267 -13.27 -17.32 -0.72
C PRO A 267 -13.46 -15.80 -0.84
N ALA A 268 -14.67 -15.45 -1.26
CA ALA A 268 -15.31 -14.15 -1.15
C ALA A 268 -15.46 -13.68 0.33
N PHE A 269 -15.82 -12.40 0.49
CA PHE A 269 -16.22 -11.70 1.73
C PHE A 269 -15.09 -11.18 2.64
N ALA A 270 -14.58 -9.98 2.34
CA ALA A 270 -14.03 -9.12 3.40
C ALA A 270 -14.28 -7.64 3.08
N LEU A 271 -15.51 -7.18 3.31
CA LEU A 271 -15.88 -5.83 3.84
C LEU A 271 -17.41 -5.61 3.88
N LEU A 272 -18.21 -6.67 4.08
CA LEU A 272 -19.56 -6.45 4.61
C LEU A 272 -19.43 -6.11 6.11
N PRO A 273 -20.18 -5.14 6.65
CA PRO A 273 -20.51 -5.09 8.07
C PRO A 273 -20.93 -6.50 8.48
N ARG A 274 -20.20 -7.11 9.43
CA ARG A 274 -20.40 -8.52 9.86
C ARG A 274 -21.78 -8.77 10.51
N ASP A 275 -22.61 -7.75 10.52
CA ASP A 275 -23.96 -7.65 11.04
C ASP A 275 -25.03 -7.58 9.93
N LYS A 276 -24.66 -7.54 8.64
CA LYS A 276 -25.57 -7.64 7.50
C LYS A 276 -25.20 -8.80 6.58
N ASP A 277 -25.93 -9.90 6.69
CA ASP A 277 -25.96 -10.94 5.66
C ASP A 277 -26.55 -10.34 4.38
N TRP A 278 -25.83 -10.40 3.25
CA TRP A 278 -26.31 -9.89 1.97
C TRP A 278 -26.37 -11.01 0.94
N PRO A 279 -27.56 -11.59 0.72
CA PRO A 279 -27.74 -12.73 -0.18
C PRO A 279 -27.33 -12.48 -1.65
N LEU A 280 -27.14 -11.21 -2.02
CA LEU A 280 -26.79 -10.80 -3.37
C LEU A 280 -25.29 -10.56 -3.56
N LEU A 281 -24.43 -10.81 -2.56
CA LEU A 281 -23.02 -10.47 -2.69
C LEU A 281 -22.34 -11.17 -3.88
N ASP A 282 -22.50 -12.49 -4.01
CA ASP A 282 -21.86 -13.22 -5.10
C ASP A 282 -22.33 -12.73 -6.47
N GLU A 283 -23.61 -12.39 -6.59
CA GLU A 283 -24.18 -11.84 -7.83
C GLU A 283 -23.64 -10.43 -8.11
N PHE A 284 -23.51 -9.59 -7.09
CA PHE A 284 -22.92 -8.25 -7.21
C PHE A 284 -21.44 -8.32 -7.61
N VAL A 285 -20.68 -9.22 -6.96
CA VAL A 285 -19.27 -9.46 -7.28
C VAL A 285 -19.12 -9.89 -8.73
N GLY A 286 -19.98 -10.82 -9.19
CA GLY A 286 -20.04 -11.24 -10.59
C GLY A 286 -20.37 -10.09 -11.54
N PHE A 287 -21.33 -9.23 -11.17
CA PHE A 287 -21.69 -8.04 -11.95
C PHE A 287 -20.51 -7.08 -12.13
N ILE A 288 -19.82 -6.69 -11.05
CA ILE A 288 -18.68 -5.78 -11.15
C ILE A 288 -17.52 -6.44 -11.89
N ALA A 289 -17.23 -7.72 -11.63
CA ALA A 289 -16.18 -8.44 -12.35
C ALA A 289 -16.45 -8.49 -13.87
N ALA A 290 -17.72 -8.60 -14.28
CA ALA A 290 -18.11 -8.55 -15.68
C ALA A 290 -17.87 -7.18 -16.35
N LEU A 291 -17.63 -6.12 -15.57
CA LEU A 291 -17.21 -4.81 -16.11
C LEU A 291 -15.78 -4.84 -16.65
N ARG A 292 -14.96 -5.82 -16.24
CA ARG A 292 -13.56 -6.01 -16.64
C ARG A 292 -12.71 -4.77 -16.37
N LEU A 293 -12.77 -4.27 -15.13
CA LEU A 293 -11.92 -3.18 -14.67
C LEU A 293 -10.50 -3.72 -14.46
N ASP A 294 -9.49 -2.97 -14.87
CA ASP A 294 -8.10 -3.40 -14.77
C ASP A 294 -7.51 -3.12 -13.37
N HIS A 295 -8.05 -2.13 -12.67
CA HIS A 295 -7.44 -1.61 -11.47
C HIS A 295 -8.28 -1.73 -10.20
N PHE A 296 -9.58 -2.04 -10.28
CA PHE A 296 -10.47 -2.14 -9.12
C PHE A 296 -11.09 -3.52 -8.96
N GLN A 297 -11.15 -4.00 -7.72
CA GLN A 297 -11.84 -5.23 -7.34
C GLN A 297 -13.32 -4.99 -7.05
N PRO A 298 -14.19 -6.01 -7.23
CA PRO A 298 -15.62 -5.88 -6.98
C PRO A 298 -16.02 -5.37 -5.59
N ASP A 299 -15.31 -5.80 -4.54
CA ASP A 299 -15.59 -5.44 -3.16
C ASP A 299 -15.31 -3.97 -2.83
N GLU A 300 -14.42 -3.30 -3.56
CA GLU A 300 -14.12 -1.87 -3.38
C GLU A 300 -15.34 -0.98 -3.66
N PHE A 301 -16.31 -1.47 -4.45
CA PHE A 301 -17.57 -0.77 -4.74
C PHE A 301 -18.61 -0.88 -3.61
N LEU A 302 -18.29 -1.62 -2.54
CA LEU A 302 -19.12 -1.78 -1.34
C LEU A 302 -18.67 -0.89 -0.18
N GLU A 303 -17.86 0.14 -0.43
CA GLU A 303 -17.48 1.13 0.58
C GLU A 303 -18.70 1.92 1.08
N PHE A 304 -18.97 1.80 2.38
CA PHE A 304 -20.13 2.42 3.06
C PHE A 304 -19.90 3.88 3.47
N GLY A 305 -18.70 4.41 3.27
CA GLY A 305 -18.32 5.77 3.60
C GLY A 305 -17.98 5.95 5.07
N GLY A 306 -16.98 6.79 5.34
CA GLY A 306 -16.30 6.87 6.64
C GLY A 306 -17.20 7.11 7.86
N MET A 307 -18.36 7.73 7.71
CA MET A 307 -19.31 7.95 8.82
C MET A 307 -20.21 6.75 9.14
N ASN A 308 -20.17 5.66 8.37
CA ASN A 308 -21.02 4.49 8.59
C ASN A 308 -20.47 3.53 9.66
N GLY A 309 -19.15 3.53 9.88
CA GLY A 309 -18.52 2.65 10.89
C GLY A 309 -18.67 3.16 12.33
N SER A 310 -18.90 4.46 12.52
CA SER A 310 -18.91 5.08 13.86
C SER A 310 -19.72 6.38 13.91
N GLY A 311 -20.03 6.86 15.13
CA GLY A 311 -20.74 8.11 15.34
C GLY A 311 -22.23 8.09 14.95
N LYS A 312 -22.81 9.27 14.73
CA LYS A 312 -24.26 9.47 14.53
C LYS A 312 -24.84 8.84 13.25
N CYS A 313 -24.00 8.48 12.29
CA CYS A 313 -24.40 7.83 11.04
C CYS A 313 -24.06 6.34 11.00
N LYS A 314 -23.62 5.78 12.13
CA LYS A 314 -23.26 4.37 12.24
C LYS A 314 -24.42 3.47 11.79
N GLY A 315 -24.12 2.54 10.88
CA GLY A 315 -25.06 1.53 10.40
C GLY A 315 -26.25 2.07 9.59
N LYS A 316 -26.24 3.35 9.19
CA LYS A 316 -27.33 3.96 8.41
C LYS A 316 -27.20 3.72 6.91
N ASN A 317 -26.02 3.31 6.45
CA ASN A 317 -25.82 2.99 5.05
C ASN A 317 -26.19 1.53 4.75
N ASP A 318 -26.38 1.21 3.47
CA ASP A 318 -26.80 -0.10 3.02
C ASP A 318 -26.13 -0.50 1.71
N PHE A 319 -26.33 -1.75 1.28
CA PHE A 319 -25.88 -2.23 -0.01
C PHE A 319 -26.69 -1.60 -1.15
N PRO A 320 -26.11 -1.45 -2.36
CA PRO A 320 -26.85 -0.93 -3.51
C PRO A 320 -27.99 -1.90 -3.91
N PRO A 321 -29.23 -1.42 -4.04
CA PRO A 321 -30.34 -2.16 -4.63
C PRO A 321 -29.98 -2.72 -6.01
N LYS A 322 -30.41 -3.95 -6.28
CA LYS A 322 -30.06 -4.69 -7.51
C LYS A 322 -30.49 -3.98 -8.79
N ASP A 323 -31.65 -3.34 -8.76
CA ASP A 323 -32.20 -2.54 -9.86
C ASP A 323 -31.34 -1.32 -10.23
N LEU A 324 -30.44 -0.89 -9.33
CA LEU A 324 -29.53 0.22 -9.57
C LEU A 324 -28.14 -0.19 -10.08
N TRP A 325 -27.80 -1.48 -10.07
CA TRP A 325 -26.43 -1.93 -10.36
C TRP A 325 -25.90 -1.46 -11.70
N GLU A 326 -26.73 -1.53 -12.75
CA GLU A 326 -26.34 -1.09 -14.10
C GLU A 326 -25.93 0.40 -14.17
N ASN A 327 -26.41 1.23 -13.25
CA ASN A 327 -26.12 2.66 -13.26
C ASN A 327 -24.63 2.96 -13.00
N ILE A 328 -23.91 2.10 -12.26
CA ILE A 328 -22.51 2.37 -11.92
C ILE A 328 -21.56 2.10 -13.09
N ARG A 329 -21.99 1.36 -14.11
CA ARG A 329 -21.14 0.79 -15.17
C ARG A 329 -20.18 1.80 -15.78
N HIS A 330 -20.66 2.97 -16.17
CA HIS A 330 -19.83 3.99 -16.81
C HIS A 330 -18.98 4.75 -15.80
N THR A 331 -19.52 5.07 -14.62
CA THR A 331 -18.77 5.75 -13.55
C THR A 331 -17.62 4.88 -13.02
N ALA A 332 -17.81 3.57 -12.90
CA ALA A 332 -16.78 2.61 -12.53
C ALA A 332 -15.65 2.55 -13.58
N LYS A 333 -16.00 2.47 -14.87
CA LYS A 333 -15.02 2.51 -15.97
C LYS A 333 -14.28 3.84 -16.05
N MET A 334 -14.96 4.95 -15.73
CA MET A 334 -14.33 6.26 -15.64
C MET A 334 -13.30 6.29 -14.51
N LEU A 335 -13.63 5.76 -13.33
CA LEU A 335 -12.70 5.66 -12.21
C LEU A 335 -11.48 4.80 -12.55
N ASP A 336 -11.69 3.67 -13.21
CA ASP A 336 -10.62 2.78 -13.67
C ASP A 336 -9.64 3.50 -14.59
N ALA A 337 -10.15 4.22 -15.59
CA ALA A 337 -9.34 5.06 -16.48
C ALA A 337 -8.65 6.21 -15.74
N ILE A 338 -9.29 6.83 -14.74
CA ILE A 338 -8.67 7.85 -13.89
C ILE A 338 -7.48 7.26 -13.14
N ARG A 339 -7.62 6.07 -12.56
CA ARG A 339 -6.54 5.40 -11.82
C ARG A 339 -5.37 5.06 -12.75
N ALA A 340 -5.66 4.61 -13.97
CA ALA A 340 -4.63 4.40 -15.00
C ALA A 340 -3.85 5.69 -15.32
N ASP A 341 -4.54 6.82 -15.52
CA ASP A 341 -3.92 8.11 -15.82
C ASP A 341 -3.15 8.71 -14.63
N ILE A 342 -3.59 8.44 -13.39
CA ILE A 342 -2.87 8.86 -12.17
C ILE A 342 -1.60 8.04 -11.97
N GLY A 343 -1.63 6.73 -12.29
CA GLY A 343 -0.50 5.83 -12.10
C GLY A 343 -0.18 5.48 -10.64
N ALA A 344 -1.16 5.64 -9.74
CA ALA A 344 -1.01 5.37 -8.31
C ALA A 344 -2.33 4.84 -7.70
N PRO A 345 -2.30 4.26 -6.48
CA PRO A 345 -3.51 3.75 -5.83
C PRO A 345 -4.59 4.81 -5.65
N VAL A 346 -5.81 4.49 -6.09
CA VAL A 346 -7.01 5.30 -5.90
C VAL A 346 -7.96 4.52 -5.00
N ARG A 347 -8.48 5.18 -3.96
CA ARG A 347 -9.42 4.60 -3.00
C ARG A 347 -10.80 5.19 -3.18
N ILE A 348 -11.80 4.32 -3.26
CA ILE A 348 -13.22 4.69 -3.22
C ILE A 348 -13.56 5.10 -1.79
N LEU A 349 -14.24 6.23 -1.63
CA LEU A 349 -14.74 6.75 -0.35
C LEU A 349 -16.24 6.59 -0.21
N SER A 350 -16.99 6.57 -1.31
CA SER A 350 -18.43 6.38 -1.31
C SER A 350 -18.90 6.07 -2.73
N CYS A 351 -19.59 4.94 -2.92
CA CYS A 351 -20.29 4.62 -4.17
C CYS A 351 -21.81 4.77 -3.99
N TYR A 352 -22.41 3.90 -3.18
CA TYR A 352 -23.83 3.96 -2.86
C TYR A 352 -24.10 4.64 -1.51
N ARG A 353 -25.22 5.36 -1.42
CA ARG A 353 -25.76 5.88 -0.17
C ARG A 353 -27.23 5.52 -0.03
N ALA A 354 -27.58 4.74 0.99
CA ALA A 354 -28.96 4.58 1.39
C ALA A 354 -29.56 5.93 1.83
N PRO A 355 -30.88 6.16 1.64
CA PRO A 355 -31.52 7.43 2.00
C PRO A 355 -31.19 7.90 3.43
N ALA A 356 -31.30 7.00 4.41
CA ALA A 356 -31.01 7.31 5.82
C ALA A 356 -29.56 7.75 6.07
N TYR A 357 -28.60 7.20 5.33
CA TYR A 357 -27.21 7.64 5.40
C TYR A 357 -27.02 8.98 4.72
N ASN A 358 -27.57 9.16 3.51
CA ASN A 358 -27.50 10.40 2.75
C ASN A 358 -28.03 11.58 3.58
N ASP A 359 -29.19 11.42 4.21
CA ASP A 359 -29.75 12.43 5.11
C ASP A 359 -28.83 12.72 6.31
N CYS A 360 -28.24 11.67 6.90
CA CYS A 360 -27.37 11.80 8.07
C CYS A 360 -26.07 12.57 7.77
N VAL A 361 -25.48 12.35 6.59
CA VAL A 361 -24.30 13.07 6.12
C VAL A 361 -24.64 14.42 5.48
N ARG A 362 -25.91 14.83 5.50
CA ARG A 362 -26.42 16.05 4.86
C ARG A 362 -26.10 16.09 3.36
N GLY A 363 -26.23 14.94 2.72
CA GLY A 363 -26.10 14.82 1.27
C GLY A 363 -27.25 15.51 0.55
N GLU A 364 -27.05 15.78 -0.74
CA GLU A 364 -28.09 16.36 -1.60
C GLU A 364 -29.30 15.43 -1.70
N SER A 365 -30.51 15.99 -1.73
CA SER A 365 -31.76 15.21 -1.77
C SER A 365 -31.96 14.42 -3.06
N ARG A 366 -31.27 14.81 -4.14
CA ARG A 366 -31.20 14.10 -5.43
C ARG A 366 -29.76 13.64 -5.71
N SER A 367 -29.10 13.13 -4.69
CA SER A 367 -27.73 12.63 -4.78
C SER A 367 -27.66 11.40 -5.69
N LEU A 368 -26.76 11.42 -6.65
CA LEU A 368 -26.52 10.28 -7.55
C LEU A 368 -25.86 9.08 -6.86
N HIS A 369 -25.34 9.26 -5.65
CA HIS A 369 -24.95 8.10 -4.82
C HIS A 369 -26.17 7.27 -4.42
N MET A 370 -27.36 7.88 -4.27
CA MET A 370 -28.59 7.14 -3.99
C MET A 370 -29.09 6.38 -5.22
N GLU A 371 -28.62 6.73 -6.41
CA GLU A 371 -28.91 6.04 -7.67
C GLU A 371 -27.80 5.05 -8.07
N PHE A 372 -26.78 4.88 -7.22
CA PHE A 372 -25.56 4.11 -7.50
C PHE A 372 -24.89 4.52 -8.83
N ASN A 373 -24.87 5.83 -9.10
CA ASN A 373 -24.30 6.40 -10.33
C ASN A 373 -23.16 7.39 -10.03
N ALA A 374 -22.67 7.44 -8.79
CA ALA A 374 -21.62 8.37 -8.39
C ALA A 374 -20.56 7.70 -7.52
N ILE A 375 -19.33 8.21 -7.61
CA ILE A 375 -18.19 7.76 -6.83
C ILE A 375 -17.43 8.97 -6.29
N ASP A 376 -17.22 8.97 -4.97
CA ASP A 376 -16.24 9.84 -4.33
C ASP A 376 -14.94 9.05 -4.19
N PHE A 377 -13.80 9.62 -4.59
CA PHE A 377 -12.51 8.96 -4.51
C PHE A 377 -11.40 9.90 -4.02
N THR A 378 -10.36 9.31 -3.45
CA THR A 378 -9.10 9.98 -3.09
C THR A 378 -7.91 9.20 -3.62
N CYS A 379 -6.78 9.86 -3.77
CA CYS A 379 -5.49 9.24 -4.07
C CYS A 379 -4.45 9.70 -3.04
N ALA A 380 -3.41 8.88 -2.81
CA ALA A 380 -2.30 9.23 -1.93
C ALA A 380 -1.35 10.28 -2.57
N VAL A 381 -1.29 10.33 -3.90
CA VAL A 381 -0.43 11.25 -4.65
C VAL A 381 -1.24 12.33 -5.36
N GLY A 382 -0.64 13.52 -5.49
CA GLY A 382 -1.27 14.65 -6.15
C GLY A 382 -2.27 15.39 -5.25
N THR A 383 -3.18 16.13 -5.88
CA THR A 383 -4.18 16.92 -5.16
C THR A 383 -5.55 16.70 -5.80
N PRO A 384 -6.66 16.97 -5.07
CA PRO A 384 -8.00 16.92 -5.64
C PRO A 384 -8.15 17.75 -6.93
N GLU A 385 -7.41 18.86 -7.04
CA GLU A 385 -7.43 19.68 -8.26
C GLU A 385 -6.76 18.97 -9.44
N THR A 386 -5.67 18.23 -9.20
CA THR A 386 -5.02 17.42 -10.24
C THR A 386 -5.92 16.28 -10.69
N TRP A 387 -6.54 15.55 -9.76
CA TRP A 387 -7.43 14.43 -10.13
C TRP A 387 -8.69 14.93 -10.84
N ARG A 388 -9.24 16.07 -10.44
CA ARG A 388 -10.34 16.74 -11.14
C ARG A 388 -9.97 17.04 -12.60
N ARG A 389 -8.76 17.53 -12.87
CA ARG A 389 -8.29 17.80 -14.24
C ARG A 389 -8.18 16.52 -15.06
N ILE A 390 -7.68 15.42 -14.48
CA ILE A 390 -7.61 14.11 -15.13
C ILE A 390 -9.02 13.61 -15.47
N ALA A 391 -9.93 13.63 -14.49
CA ALA A 391 -11.33 13.25 -14.67
C ALA A 391 -12.01 14.10 -15.78
N ALA A 392 -11.77 15.41 -15.80
CA ALA A 392 -12.32 16.29 -16.83
C ALA A 392 -11.77 15.95 -18.23
N LYS A 393 -10.46 15.74 -18.35
CA LYS A 393 -9.81 15.34 -19.61
C LYS A 393 -10.35 14.00 -20.14
N LEU A 394 -10.60 13.04 -19.26
CA LEU A 394 -11.19 11.76 -19.62
C LEU A 394 -12.66 11.91 -20.05
N ARG A 395 -13.46 12.68 -19.30
CA ARG A 395 -14.85 12.98 -19.67
C ARG A 395 -14.95 13.61 -21.05
N ASP A 396 -14.08 14.56 -21.36
CA ASP A 396 -14.13 15.30 -22.63
C ASP A 396 -13.72 14.42 -23.83
N LYS A 397 -13.02 13.31 -23.60
CA LYS A 397 -12.61 12.33 -24.63
C LYS A 397 -13.59 11.19 -24.83
N HIS A 398 -14.45 10.90 -23.86
CA HIS A 398 -15.32 9.73 -23.85
C HIS A 398 -16.75 10.15 -23.54
N THR A 399 -17.62 10.13 -24.55
CA THR A 399 -19.05 10.51 -24.41
C THR A 399 -19.78 9.66 -23.37
N ASP A 400 -19.35 8.43 -23.15
CA ASP A 400 -19.87 7.51 -22.12
C ASP A 400 -19.64 8.02 -20.69
N PHE A 401 -18.68 8.93 -20.49
CA PHE A 401 -18.37 9.52 -19.19
C PHE A 401 -19.06 10.88 -18.97
N THR A 402 -20.01 11.25 -19.84
CA THR A 402 -20.72 12.53 -19.72
C THR A 402 -21.45 12.60 -18.37
N GLY A 403 -20.97 13.49 -17.49
CA GLY A 403 -21.56 13.66 -16.17
C GLY A 403 -20.88 14.71 -15.30
N GLY A 404 -21.11 14.61 -13.99
CA GLY A 404 -20.65 15.56 -12.99
C GLY A 404 -19.23 15.30 -12.50
N ILE A 405 -18.49 16.38 -12.22
CA ILE A 405 -17.21 16.33 -11.51
C ILE A 405 -17.22 17.39 -10.40
N GLY A 406 -17.11 16.94 -9.15
CA GLY A 406 -17.02 17.81 -7.97
C GLY A 406 -15.64 17.72 -7.34
N VAL A 407 -15.04 18.86 -6.95
CA VAL A 407 -13.75 18.86 -6.22
C VAL A 407 -13.93 19.34 -4.79
N TYR A 408 -13.34 18.63 -3.83
CA TYR A 408 -13.42 18.93 -2.39
C TYR A 408 -12.00 18.99 -1.80
N PRO A 409 -11.27 20.11 -1.96
CA PRO A 409 -9.87 20.21 -1.53
C PRO A 409 -9.70 20.01 -0.02
N GLU A 410 -10.54 20.65 0.79
CA GLU A 410 -10.43 20.60 2.26
C GLU A 410 -10.73 19.21 2.83
N ARG A 411 -11.51 18.42 2.10
CA ARG A 411 -11.87 17.03 2.47
C ARG A 411 -11.05 15.99 1.70
N HIS A 412 -10.12 16.45 0.87
CA HIS A 412 -9.19 15.63 0.09
C HIS A 412 -9.85 14.55 -0.79
N PHE A 413 -10.89 14.91 -1.55
CA PHE A 413 -11.50 13.96 -2.50
C PHE A 413 -12.08 14.64 -3.76
N VAL A 414 -12.35 13.83 -4.77
CA VAL A 414 -13.07 14.21 -5.98
C VAL A 414 -14.30 13.32 -6.15
N HIS A 415 -15.40 13.94 -6.55
CA HIS A 415 -16.65 13.29 -6.93
C HIS A 415 -16.72 13.15 -8.44
N ILE A 416 -17.16 11.99 -8.93
CA ILE A 416 -17.49 11.74 -10.34
C ILE A 416 -18.84 11.02 -10.45
N ASP A 417 -19.56 11.26 -11.54
CA ASP A 417 -20.77 10.55 -11.91
C ASP A 417 -20.99 10.57 -13.43
N THR A 418 -21.90 9.73 -13.94
CA THR A 418 -22.24 9.67 -15.38
C THR A 418 -23.71 10.01 -15.65
N ARG A 419 -24.16 11.17 -15.15
CA ARG A 419 -25.56 11.67 -15.26
C ARG A 419 -26.03 12.13 -16.63
N ARG A 420 -25.28 11.84 -17.70
CA ARG A 420 -25.54 12.23 -19.10
C ARG A 420 -25.63 13.73 -19.38
N ARG A 421 -25.26 14.57 -18.41
CA ARG A 421 -25.10 16.02 -18.58
C ARG A 421 -23.89 16.50 -17.82
N VAL A 422 -23.12 17.39 -18.44
CA VAL A 422 -21.92 17.95 -17.82
C VAL A 422 -22.32 18.85 -16.65
N ALA A 423 -21.71 18.61 -15.49
CA ALA A 423 -21.78 19.50 -14.34
C ALA A 423 -20.38 19.58 -13.70
N ASN A 424 -20.01 20.76 -13.22
CA ASN A 424 -18.78 20.92 -12.44
C ASN A 424 -19.09 21.79 -11.22
N TRP A 425 -18.55 21.43 -10.06
CA TRP A 425 -18.69 22.25 -8.86
C TRP A 425 -17.47 22.12 -7.96
N ARG A 426 -17.34 23.07 -7.04
CA ARG A 426 -16.36 23.03 -5.96
C ARG A 426 -17.12 22.95 -4.64
N GLY A 427 -16.95 21.84 -3.94
CA GLY A 427 -17.49 21.68 -2.61
C GLY A 427 -16.67 22.41 -1.55
N ARG A 428 -17.32 22.71 -0.42
CA ARG A 428 -16.67 23.20 0.80
C ARG A 428 -16.39 22.02 1.72
#